data_AF-A0A0N7F3T8-F1
#
_entry.id   AF-A0A0N7F3T8-F1
#
_cell.length_a   1.000
_cell.length_b   1.000
_cell.length_c   1.000
_cell.angle_alpha   90.00
_cell.angle_beta   90.00
_cell.angle_gamma   90.00
#
_symmetry.space_group_name_H-M   'P 1'
#
loop_
_entity.id
_entity.type
_entity.pdbx_description
1 polymer ?
#
loop_
_entity_poly.entity_id
_entity_poly.type
_entity_poly.pdbx_seq_one_letter_code
_entity_poly.pdbx_strand_id
1 'polypeptide(L)'
;MEHPMSGRDFRRAERGQRRHHPEFRIAAPDWSAEARTRLRALLDAATGAAAQPSADETELHEKDLAEAATNLWRARKRLERTTNGSKETRHAGRLLHASHDALGRAGLVIQDHDGAVYHPGHVLEVLAFQQDPAFEHDVVIETKRPSLYLSGRQIQIGQVIVGCPVTSEDDNHA
;
A
#
# COMPACT_ATOMS: atom_id res chain seq x y z
N MET A 1 21.69 -7.02 29.20
CA MET A 1 21.71 -8.47 28.90
C MET A 1 21.74 -8.59 27.39
N GLU A 2 22.87 -9.01 26.82
CA GLU A 2 23.06 -9.10 25.38
C GLU A 2 22.18 -10.21 24.79
N HIS A 3 21.36 -9.88 23.79
CA HIS A 3 20.89 -10.88 22.84
C HIS A 3 21.63 -10.67 21.51
N PRO A 4 22.79 -11.33 21.32
CA PRO A 4 23.47 -11.31 20.03
C PRO A 4 22.61 -12.06 19.01
N MET A 5 22.58 -11.54 17.79
CA MET A 5 22.20 -12.29 16.59
C MET A 5 22.82 -13.68 16.67
N SER A 6 21.99 -14.71 16.61
CA SER A 6 22.40 -16.09 16.82
C SER A 6 23.61 -16.42 15.94
N GLY A 7 24.65 -17.02 16.51
CA GLY A 7 25.89 -17.38 15.79
C GLY A 7 25.68 -18.33 14.60
N ARG A 8 24.44 -18.74 14.29
CA ARG A 8 24.06 -19.48 13.09
C ARG A 8 23.89 -18.56 11.86
N ASP A 9 23.44 -17.32 12.03
CA ASP A 9 23.13 -16.40 10.94
C ASP A 9 24.38 -15.76 10.34
N PHE A 10 25.34 -15.38 11.19
CA PHE A 10 26.67 -14.94 10.76
C PHE A 10 27.38 -16.01 9.93
N ARG A 11 27.36 -17.27 10.39
CA ARG A 11 27.97 -18.40 9.70
C ARG A 11 27.32 -18.70 8.34
N ARG A 12 26.05 -18.36 8.14
CA ARG A 12 25.34 -18.53 6.85
C ARG A 12 25.71 -17.43 5.86
N ALA A 13 25.74 -16.17 6.30
CA ALA A 13 26.14 -15.04 5.45
C ALA A 13 27.61 -15.14 5.00
N GLU A 14 28.50 -15.53 5.91
CA GLU A 14 29.94 -15.70 5.63
C GLU A 14 30.19 -16.81 4.58
N ARG A 15 29.44 -17.93 4.66
CA ARG A 15 29.51 -19.00 3.65
C ARG A 15 29.00 -18.56 2.27
N GLY A 16 28.02 -17.65 2.22
CA GLY A 16 27.56 -17.04 0.97
C GLY A 16 28.65 -16.18 0.33
N GLN A 17 29.33 -15.36 1.14
CA GLN A 17 30.41 -14.49 0.67
C GLN A 17 31.64 -15.26 0.15
N ARG A 18 31.92 -16.45 0.68
CA ARG A 18 33.03 -17.32 0.21
C ARG A 18 32.83 -17.84 -1.23
N ARG A 19 31.61 -17.81 -1.78
CA ARG A 19 31.33 -18.14 -3.18
C ARG A 19 31.76 -17.05 -4.16
N HIS A 20 31.99 -15.84 -3.66
CA HIS A 20 32.44 -14.71 -4.46
C HIS A 20 33.97 -14.55 -4.39
N HIS A 21 34.54 -13.95 -5.45
CA HIS A 21 35.97 -13.64 -5.52
C HIS A 21 36.37 -12.70 -4.37
N PRO A 22 37.61 -12.77 -3.82
CA PRO A 22 38.01 -12.03 -2.63
C PRO A 22 37.73 -10.52 -2.68
N GLU A 23 37.83 -9.90 -3.86
CA GLU A 23 37.56 -8.46 -4.05
C GLU A 23 36.09 -8.05 -3.92
N PHE A 24 35.15 -8.99 -4.03
CA PHE A 24 33.70 -8.76 -3.84
C PHE A 24 33.22 -9.16 -2.45
N ARG A 25 34.12 -9.56 -1.56
CA ARG A 25 33.77 -9.87 -0.17
C ARG A 25 33.71 -8.59 0.63
N ILE A 26 32.56 -8.36 1.26
CA ILE A 26 32.34 -7.19 2.10
C ILE A 26 33.10 -7.41 3.42
N ALA A 27 34.12 -6.59 3.66
CA ALA A 27 34.85 -6.60 4.92
C ALA A 27 33.91 -6.26 6.08
N ALA A 28 34.16 -6.86 7.25
CA ALA A 28 33.44 -6.49 8.46
C ALA A 28 33.64 -4.98 8.71
N PRO A 29 32.58 -4.22 8.98
CA PRO A 29 32.71 -2.80 9.24
C PRO A 29 33.59 -2.53 10.46
N ASP A 30 34.58 -1.65 10.34
CA ASP A 30 35.46 -1.29 11.46
C ASP A 30 34.84 -0.15 12.29
N TRP A 31 33.99 -0.52 13.25
CA TRP A 31 33.30 0.44 14.11
C TRP A 31 34.10 0.66 15.39
N SER A 32 34.37 1.93 15.72
CA SER A 32 34.95 2.30 17.01
C SER A 32 34.02 1.88 18.17
N ALA A 33 34.60 1.67 19.36
CA ALA A 33 33.83 1.34 20.56
C ALA A 33 32.77 2.41 20.87
N GLU A 34 33.10 3.70 20.66
CA GLU A 34 32.18 4.82 20.83
C GLU A 34 30.99 4.76 19.87
N ALA A 35 31.23 4.47 18.58
CA ALA A 35 30.18 4.34 17.58
C ALA A 35 29.20 3.19 17.92
N ARG A 36 29.72 2.08 18.46
CA ARG A 36 28.89 0.96 18.92
C ARG A 36 28.02 1.35 20.12
N THR A 37 28.59 2.08 21.08
CA THR A 37 27.85 2.59 22.25
C THR A 37 26.75 3.55 21.83
N ARG A 38 27.04 4.47 20.92
CA ARG A 38 26.05 5.42 20.39
C ARG A 38 24.92 4.71 19.63
N LEU A 39 25.24 3.74 18.79
CA LEU A 39 24.23 2.96 18.08
C LEU A 39 23.33 2.19 19.05
N ARG A 40 23.91 1.57 20.08
CA ARG A 40 23.14 0.85 21.10
C ARG A 40 22.19 1.79 21.86
N ALA A 41 22.66 2.97 22.25
CA ALA A 41 21.81 3.98 22.88
C ALA A 41 20.64 4.42 21.98
N LEU A 42 20.86 4.55 20.68
CA LEU A 42 19.78 4.86 19.71
C LEU A 42 18.79 3.70 19.56
N LEU A 43 19.26 2.46 19.53
CA LEU A 43 18.41 1.27 19.44
C LEU A 43 17.58 1.07 20.71
N ASP A 44 18.19 1.27 21.88
CA ASP A 44 17.51 1.19 23.18
C ASP A 44 16.46 2.32 23.32
N ALA A 45 16.76 3.52 22.83
CA ALA A 45 15.78 4.61 22.78
C ALA A 45 14.63 4.31 21.81
N ALA A 46 14.92 3.75 20.63
CA ALA A 46 13.92 3.37 19.64
C ALA A 46 13.04 2.20 20.11
N THR A 47 13.61 1.23 20.83
CA THR A 47 12.87 0.09 21.38
C THR A 47 12.12 0.44 22.68
N GLY A 48 12.67 1.33 23.51
CA GLY A 48 11.96 1.88 24.67
C GLY A 48 10.75 2.73 24.27
N ALA A 49 10.84 3.50 23.18
CA ALA A 49 9.69 4.18 22.58
C ALA A 49 8.65 3.21 21.99
N ALA A 50 9.07 2.01 21.57
CA ALA A 50 8.17 0.96 21.08
C ALA A 50 7.55 0.10 22.21
N ALA A 51 7.97 0.29 23.47
CA ALA A 51 7.57 -0.54 24.62
C ALA A 51 6.63 0.18 25.62
N GLN A 52 5.95 1.25 25.20
CA GLN A 52 4.74 1.68 25.89
C GLN A 52 3.58 0.81 25.41
N PRO A 53 2.95 -0.02 26.26
CA PRO A 53 1.67 -0.62 25.93
C PRO A 53 0.64 0.52 25.87
N SER A 54 0.29 0.95 24.66
CA SER A 54 -0.76 1.93 24.42
C SER A 54 -2.13 1.32 24.74
N ALA A 55 -2.96 2.12 25.38
CA ALA A 55 -4.30 1.80 25.86
C ALA A 55 -5.19 1.16 24.77
N ASP A 56 -5.56 -0.10 24.99
CA ASP A 56 -6.20 -1.00 24.03
C ASP A 56 -7.75 -0.91 24.02
N GLU A 57 -8.33 0.25 24.34
CA GLU A 57 -9.81 0.41 24.37
C GLU A 57 -10.34 1.60 23.55
N THR A 58 -9.49 2.32 22.82
CA THR A 58 -9.94 3.44 21.95
C THR A 58 -9.14 3.58 20.65
N GLU A 59 -8.30 2.60 20.31
CA GLU A 59 -7.52 2.65 19.07
C GLU A 59 -8.40 2.18 17.91
N LEU A 60 -8.85 3.13 17.08
CA LEU A 60 -9.54 2.82 15.83
C LEU A 60 -8.61 1.97 14.97
N HIS A 61 -8.91 0.68 14.82
CA HIS A 61 -8.12 -0.22 14.00
C HIS A 61 -8.14 0.27 12.55
N GLU A 62 -6.97 0.46 11.94
CA GLU A 62 -6.85 0.95 10.56
C GLU A 62 -7.61 0.08 9.56
N LYS A 63 -7.71 -1.22 9.85
CA LYS A 63 -8.48 -2.17 9.06
C LYS A 63 -9.97 -1.84 9.05
N ASP A 64 -10.55 -1.51 10.21
CA ASP A 64 -11.96 -1.16 10.35
C ASP A 64 -12.25 0.18 9.68
N LEU A 65 -11.33 1.15 9.82
CA LEU A 65 -11.39 2.41 9.09
C LEU A 65 -11.34 2.19 7.57
N ALA A 66 -10.43 1.33 7.11
CA ALA A 66 -10.30 1.00 5.69
C ALA A 66 -11.57 0.35 5.13
N GLU A 67 -12.19 -0.55 5.90
CA GLU A 67 -13.46 -1.18 5.53
C GLU A 67 -14.60 -0.16 5.48
N ALA A 68 -14.75 0.68 6.51
CA ALA A 68 -15.76 1.73 6.55
C ALA A 68 -15.61 2.73 5.39
N ALA A 69 -14.39 3.17 5.11
CA ALA A 69 -14.06 4.07 4.00
C ALA A 69 -14.37 3.43 2.63
N THR A 70 -14.06 2.14 2.47
CA THR A 70 -14.39 1.39 1.25
C THR A 70 -15.90 1.30 1.05
N ASN A 71 -16.67 1.04 2.11
CA ASN A 71 -18.12 0.98 2.04
C ASN A 71 -18.74 2.36 1.73
N LEU A 72 -18.20 3.43 2.31
CA LEU A 72 -18.58 4.81 1.98
C LEU A 72 -18.36 5.12 0.49
N TRP A 73 -17.18 4.77 -0.05
CA TRP A 73 -16.87 4.94 -1.47
C TRP A 73 -17.83 4.15 -2.36
N ARG A 74 -18.11 2.88 -2.04
CA ARG A 74 -19.09 2.05 -2.78
C ARG A 74 -20.49 2.66 -2.76
N ALA A 75 -20.94 3.14 -1.61
CA ALA A 75 -22.24 3.78 -1.46
C ALA A 75 -22.33 5.03 -2.34
N ARG A 76 -21.30 5.86 -2.36
CA ARG A 76 -21.22 7.04 -3.24
C ARG A 76 -21.26 6.65 -4.72
N LYS A 77 -20.39 5.73 -5.16
CA LYS A 77 -20.34 5.25 -6.55
C LYS A 77 -21.69 4.68 -7.01
N ARG A 78 -22.42 4.01 -6.12
CA ARG A 78 -23.78 3.50 -6.39
C ARG A 78 -24.80 4.63 -6.60
N LEU A 79 -24.74 5.67 -5.78
CA LEU A 79 -25.63 6.82 -5.91
C LEU A 79 -25.33 7.65 -7.16
N GLU A 80 -24.06 7.82 -7.52
CA GLU A 80 -23.63 8.52 -8.74
C GLU A 80 -24.16 7.84 -10.00
N ARG A 81 -24.28 6.51 -10.01
CA ARG A 81 -24.90 5.73 -11.09
C ARG A 81 -26.43 5.86 -11.14
N THR A 82 -27.07 6.44 -10.12
CA THR A 82 -28.53 6.56 -10.03
C THR A 82 -28.99 7.93 -10.56
N THR A 83 -29.28 8.00 -11.86
CA THR A 83 -29.64 9.27 -12.56
C THR A 83 -30.93 9.94 -12.05
N ASN A 84 -31.92 9.18 -11.58
CA ASN A 84 -33.23 9.68 -11.12
C ASN A 84 -33.54 9.27 -9.68
N GLY A 85 -32.70 9.70 -8.74
CA GLY A 85 -32.88 9.43 -7.32
C GLY A 85 -34.06 10.17 -6.69
N SER A 86 -34.76 9.51 -5.76
CA SER A 86 -35.82 10.14 -4.95
C SER A 86 -35.25 11.29 -4.09
N LYS A 87 -36.11 12.04 -3.39
CA LYS A 87 -35.65 13.11 -2.47
C LYS A 87 -34.74 12.53 -1.39
N GLU A 88 -35.07 11.33 -0.91
CA GLU A 88 -34.33 10.55 0.08
C GLU A 88 -32.96 10.14 -0.46
N THR A 89 -32.87 9.64 -1.71
CA THR A 89 -31.61 9.30 -2.37
C THR A 89 -30.67 10.50 -2.46
N ARG A 90 -31.21 11.67 -2.86
CA ARG A 90 -30.42 12.91 -2.94
C ARG A 90 -29.96 13.40 -1.56
N HIS A 91 -30.80 13.23 -0.53
CA HIS A 91 -30.42 13.57 0.84
C HIS A 91 -29.31 12.65 1.36
N ALA A 92 -29.43 11.33 1.16
CA ALA A 92 -28.38 10.37 1.50
C ALA A 92 -27.06 10.70 0.78
N GLY A 93 -27.10 11.04 -0.51
CA GLY A 93 -25.92 11.47 -1.26
C GLY A 93 -25.20 12.66 -0.64
N ARG A 94 -25.95 13.67 -0.17
CA ARG A 94 -25.35 14.82 0.54
C ARG A 94 -24.69 14.42 1.85
N LEU A 95 -25.32 13.52 2.63
CA LEU A 95 -24.72 13.02 3.88
C LEU A 95 -23.43 12.25 3.61
N LEU A 96 -23.42 11.35 2.62
CA LEU A 96 -22.22 10.58 2.28
C LEU A 96 -21.08 11.47 1.78
N HIS A 97 -21.39 12.53 1.03
CA HIS A 97 -20.41 13.53 0.63
C HIS A 97 -19.84 14.29 1.84
N ALA A 98 -20.70 14.77 2.73
CA ALA A 98 -20.27 15.45 3.96
C ALA A 98 -19.40 14.53 4.85
N SER A 99 -19.75 13.25 4.97
CA SER A 99 -18.94 12.26 5.69
C SER A 99 -17.57 12.05 5.03
N HIS A 100 -17.53 11.95 3.70
CA HIS A 100 -16.28 11.84 2.96
C HIS A 100 -15.38 13.05 3.20
N ASP A 101 -15.93 14.26 3.12
CA ASP A 101 -15.16 15.48 3.32
C ASP A 101 -14.66 15.62 4.76
N ALA A 102 -15.46 15.19 5.74
CA ALA A 102 -15.05 15.16 7.13
C ALA A 102 -13.87 14.20 7.37
N LEU A 103 -13.91 13.01 6.77
CA LEU A 103 -12.80 12.06 6.80
C LEU A 103 -11.55 12.61 6.08
N GLY A 104 -11.76 13.30 4.95
CA GLY A 104 -10.70 14.02 4.23
C GLY A 104 -9.97 15.04 5.11
N ARG A 105 -10.72 15.87 5.84
CA ARG A 105 -10.16 16.83 6.81
C ARG A 105 -9.45 16.15 7.98
N ALA A 106 -9.86 14.93 8.34
CA ALA A 106 -9.20 14.11 9.34
C ALA A 106 -7.93 13.39 8.81
N GLY A 107 -7.57 13.62 7.53
CA GLY A 107 -6.35 13.08 6.92
C GLY A 107 -6.54 11.76 6.16
N LEU A 108 -7.78 11.28 5.99
CA LEU A 108 -8.07 10.09 5.18
C LEU A 108 -8.29 10.47 3.72
N VAL A 109 -7.49 9.90 2.82
CA VAL A 109 -7.64 10.04 1.37
C VAL A 109 -8.13 8.72 0.79
N ILE A 110 -9.25 8.79 0.06
CA ILE A 110 -9.80 7.69 -0.72
C ILE A 110 -9.49 7.97 -2.18
N GLN A 111 -8.64 7.14 -2.79
CA GLN A 111 -8.23 7.30 -4.18
C GLN A 111 -8.88 6.24 -5.06
N ASP A 112 -9.78 6.70 -5.94
CA ASP A 112 -10.28 5.96 -7.09
C ASP A 112 -9.28 6.09 -8.24
N HIS A 113 -9.15 5.04 -9.04
CA HIS A 113 -8.20 4.96 -10.15
C HIS A 113 -8.90 4.84 -11.51
N ASP A 114 -10.24 4.85 -11.57
CA ASP A 114 -10.98 4.79 -12.84
C ASP A 114 -10.47 5.84 -13.85
N GLY A 115 -10.12 5.40 -15.05
CA GLY A 115 -9.61 6.23 -16.14
C GLY A 115 -8.14 6.65 -16.00
N ALA A 116 -7.43 6.25 -14.94
CA ALA A 116 -6.01 6.54 -14.80
C ALA A 116 -5.17 5.65 -15.72
N VAL A 117 -4.12 6.21 -16.31
CA VAL A 117 -3.10 5.43 -17.04
C VAL A 117 -2.43 4.46 -16.06
N TYR A 118 -2.35 3.19 -16.45
CA TYR A 118 -1.68 2.16 -15.67
C TYR A 118 -0.20 2.06 -16.08
N HIS A 119 0.68 2.00 -15.08
CA HIS A 119 2.10 1.78 -15.28
C HIS A 119 2.58 0.62 -14.39
N PRO A 120 3.42 -0.30 -14.93
CA PRO A 120 4.12 -1.29 -14.13
C PRO A 120 5.04 -0.56 -13.12
N GLY A 121 4.59 -0.44 -11.88
CA GLY A 121 5.24 0.36 -10.85
C GLY A 121 4.26 1.08 -9.92
N HIS A 122 2.99 1.24 -10.32
CA HIS A 122 1.94 1.67 -9.41
C HIS A 122 1.71 0.63 -8.32
N VAL A 123 1.49 1.09 -7.09
CA VAL A 123 1.15 0.22 -5.94
C VAL A 123 -0.34 -0.14 -6.00
N LEU A 124 -0.68 -0.93 -7.02
CA LEU A 124 -2.02 -1.44 -7.31
C LEU A 124 -1.97 -2.95 -7.48
N GLU A 125 -3.01 -3.61 -6.99
CA GLU A 125 -3.26 -5.02 -7.26
C GLU A 125 -4.15 -5.13 -8.50
N VAL A 126 -3.56 -5.57 -9.61
CA VAL A 126 -4.32 -5.81 -10.85
C VAL A 126 -5.02 -7.16 -10.75
N LEU A 127 -6.35 -7.14 -10.77
CA LEU A 127 -7.18 -8.33 -10.70
C LEU A 127 -7.35 -9.00 -12.06
N ALA A 128 -7.37 -8.21 -13.13
CA ALA A 128 -7.47 -8.70 -14.50
C ALA A 128 -6.98 -7.65 -15.49
N PHE A 129 -6.47 -8.13 -16.63
CA PHE A 129 -6.28 -7.34 -17.84
C PHE A 129 -7.42 -7.68 -18.82
N GLN A 130 -8.02 -6.67 -19.44
CA GLN A 130 -9.08 -6.81 -20.44
C GLN A 130 -8.61 -6.19 -21.75
N GLN A 131 -8.58 -7.00 -22.81
CA GLN A 131 -8.21 -6.49 -24.14
C GLN A 131 -9.40 -5.74 -24.74
N ASP A 132 -9.17 -4.50 -25.16
CA ASP A 132 -10.15 -3.70 -25.89
C ASP A 132 -9.41 -2.81 -26.92
N PRO A 133 -9.71 -2.95 -28.23
CA PRO A 133 -9.06 -2.16 -29.27
C PRO A 133 -9.34 -0.66 -29.18
N ALA A 134 -10.29 -0.22 -28.34
CA ALA A 134 -10.53 1.19 -28.08
C ALA A 134 -9.44 1.85 -27.22
N PHE A 135 -8.59 1.07 -26.53
CA PHE A 135 -7.48 1.62 -25.75
C PHE A 135 -6.18 1.68 -26.55
N GLU A 136 -5.49 2.81 -26.48
CA GLU A 136 -4.16 3.01 -27.09
C GLU A 136 -3.01 2.62 -26.13
N HIS A 137 -3.30 2.55 -24.84
CA HIS A 137 -2.36 2.24 -23.77
C HIS A 137 -3.11 1.61 -22.59
N ASP A 138 -2.36 1.03 -21.64
CA ASP A 138 -2.94 0.43 -20.45
C ASP A 138 -3.64 1.49 -19.57
N VAL A 139 -4.93 1.31 -19.32
CA VAL A 139 -5.76 2.23 -18.52
C VAL A 139 -6.55 1.45 -17.48
N VAL A 140 -6.65 1.96 -16.26
CA VAL A 140 -7.56 1.38 -15.26
C VAL A 140 -9.00 1.61 -15.70
N ILE A 141 -9.69 0.55 -16.12
CA ILE A 141 -11.10 0.63 -16.54
C ILE A 141 -12.05 0.61 -15.36
N GLU A 142 -11.68 -0.09 -14.29
CA GLU A 142 -12.53 -0.20 -13.11
C GLU A 142 -11.71 -0.49 -11.85
N THR A 143 -11.88 0.38 -10.88
CA THR A 143 -11.46 0.20 -9.49
C THR A 143 -12.50 -0.65 -8.79
N LYS A 144 -12.07 -1.83 -8.32
CA LYS A 144 -12.88 -2.74 -7.48
C LYS A 144 -12.75 -2.40 -5.99
N ARG A 145 -11.59 -1.87 -5.60
CA ARG A 145 -11.29 -1.39 -4.26
C ARG A 145 -10.37 -0.17 -4.33
N PRO A 146 -10.69 0.96 -3.66
CA PRO A 146 -9.87 2.15 -3.73
C PRO A 146 -8.58 1.98 -2.92
N SER A 147 -7.55 2.74 -3.28
CA SER A 147 -6.39 2.92 -2.40
C SER A 147 -6.75 3.89 -1.28
N LEU A 148 -6.32 3.58 -0.07
CA LEU A 148 -6.61 4.42 1.10
C LEU A 148 -5.31 4.86 1.76
N TYR A 149 -5.24 6.15 2.09
CA TYR A 149 -4.12 6.75 2.78
C TYR A 149 -4.61 7.47 4.02
N LEU A 150 -3.99 7.23 5.18
CA LEU A 150 -4.24 7.95 6.42
C LEU A 150 -3.00 8.77 6.75
N SER A 151 -3.14 10.09 6.81
CA SER A 151 -2.04 11.02 7.08
C SER A 151 -0.83 10.80 6.16
N GLY A 152 -1.11 10.52 4.88
CA GLY A 152 -0.09 10.26 3.85
C GLY A 152 0.47 8.83 3.82
N ARG A 153 0.16 7.97 4.79
CA ARG A 153 0.57 6.56 4.78
C ARG A 153 -0.51 5.68 4.19
N GLN A 154 -0.14 4.79 3.28
CA GLN A 154 -1.08 3.83 2.69
C GLN A 154 -1.52 2.80 3.74
N ILE A 155 -2.84 2.70 3.95
CA ILE A 155 -3.48 1.71 4.82
C ILE A 155 -4.23 0.63 4.02
N GLN A 156 -4.46 0.87 2.72
CA GLN A 156 -5.06 -0.10 1.80
C GLN A 156 -4.52 0.04 0.37
N ILE A 157 -4.12 -1.08 -0.22
CA ILE A 157 -3.77 -1.18 -1.65
C ILE A 157 -5.05 -1.20 -2.49
N GLY A 158 -5.04 -0.44 -3.60
CA GLY A 158 -6.15 -0.41 -4.54
C GLY A 158 -6.18 -1.68 -5.39
N GLN A 159 -7.38 -2.16 -5.70
CA GLN A 159 -7.61 -3.28 -6.62
C GLN A 159 -8.30 -2.79 -7.88
N VAL A 160 -7.73 -3.12 -9.04
CA VAL A 160 -8.14 -2.56 -10.32
C VAL A 160 -8.26 -3.63 -11.39
N ILE A 161 -9.08 -3.35 -12.40
CA ILE A 161 -9.07 -4.01 -13.70
C ILE A 161 -8.46 -3.02 -14.69
N VAL A 162 -7.53 -3.50 -15.50
CA VAL A 162 -6.82 -2.69 -16.50
C VAL A 162 -7.30 -3.10 -17.89
N GLY A 163 -7.65 -2.12 -18.70
CA GLY A 163 -7.89 -2.25 -20.13
C GLY A 163 -6.57 -2.10 -20.89
N CYS A 164 -6.30 -2.99 -21.83
CA CYS A 164 -5.09 -3.00 -22.63
C CYS A 164 -5.44 -2.99 -24.13
N PRO A 165 -4.58 -2.42 -24.99
CA PRO A 165 -4.70 -2.61 -26.43
C PRO A 165 -4.64 -4.11 -26.78
N VAL A 166 -5.28 -4.49 -27.88
CA VAL A 166 -5.15 -5.84 -28.43
C VAL A 166 -3.74 -5.99 -28.99
N THR A 167 -2.87 -6.76 -28.32
CA THR A 167 -1.56 -7.12 -28.88
C THR A 167 -1.76 -8.27 -29.87
N SER A 168 -1.32 -8.07 -31.11
CA SER A 168 -1.28 -9.10 -32.15
C SER A 168 -0.15 -10.10 -31.85
N GLU A 169 -0.27 -10.89 -30.78
CA GLU A 169 0.72 -11.90 -30.39
C GLU A 169 0.17 -13.34 -30.47
N ASP A 170 -0.50 -13.65 -31.58
CA ASP A 170 -0.88 -15.03 -31.96
C ASP A 170 -0.33 -15.43 -33.35
N ASP A 171 0.79 -14.83 -33.78
CA ASP A 171 1.37 -15.04 -35.13
C ASP A 171 2.78 -15.66 -35.11
N ASN A 172 3.16 -16.39 -34.04
CA ASN A 172 4.46 -17.06 -34.01
C ASN A 172 4.42 -18.43 -33.31
N HIS A 173 3.71 -19.39 -33.91
CA HIS A 173 4.00 -20.83 -33.85
C HIS A 173 3.54 -21.47 -35.16
N ALA A 174 4.39 -21.40 -36.19
CA ALA A 174 4.31 -22.21 -37.41
C ALA A 174 5.70 -22.76 -37.74
#